data_AF-A0A4V5MKK1-F1
#
_entry.id   AF-A0A4V5MKK1-F1
#
_cell.length_a   1.000
_cell.length_b   1.000
_cell.length_c   1.000
_cell.angle_alpha   90.00
_cell.angle_beta   90.00
_cell.angle_gamma   90.00
#
_symmetry.space_group_name_H-M   'P 1'
#
loop_
_entity.id
_entity.type
_entity.pdbx_description
1 polymer ?
#
loop_
_entity_poly.entity_id
_entity_poly.type
_entity_poly.pdbx_seq_one_letter_code
_entity_poly.pdbx_strand_id
1 'polypeptide(L)'
;MKIEGMQQLLLLLYSRAKQKFEECINDEGNKFLKDEVSISLYEIVIIEKDIKIVFSQRDFGQYLFEISLMLFDGQKEIGKYLYIENEKEEAIDDSLVFY
;
A
#
# COMPACT_ATOMS: atom_id res chain seq x y z
N MET A 1 -24.53 -16.63 -3.06
CA MET A 1 -23.22 -16.71 -2.37
C MET A 1 -22.58 -15.33 -2.47
N LYS A 2 -22.30 -14.68 -1.33
CA LYS A 2 -22.05 -13.23 -1.20
C LYS A 2 -20.69 -12.83 -1.83
N ILE A 3 -20.70 -12.40 -3.09
CA ILE A 3 -19.51 -11.87 -3.80
C ILE A 3 -19.41 -10.33 -3.66
N GLU A 4 -20.53 -9.63 -3.54
CA GLU A 4 -20.58 -8.15 -3.53
C GLU A 4 -19.88 -7.50 -2.31
N GLY A 5 -20.09 -8.04 -1.11
CA GLY A 5 -19.46 -7.49 0.11
C GLY A 5 -17.93 -7.65 0.13
N MET A 6 -17.42 -8.72 -0.49
CA MET A 6 -15.98 -8.94 -0.61
C MET A 6 -15.36 -7.97 -1.61
N GLN A 7 -16.02 -7.70 -2.74
CA GLN A 7 -15.52 -6.74 -3.73
C GLN A 7 -15.44 -5.32 -3.15
N GLN A 8 -16.46 -4.88 -2.40
CA GLN A 8 -16.43 -3.58 -1.72
C GLN A 8 -15.28 -3.47 -0.71
N LEU A 9 -15.04 -4.54 0.07
CA LEU A 9 -13.91 -4.59 1.00
C LEU A 9 -12.56 -4.46 0.29
N LEU A 10 -12.36 -5.19 -0.81
CA LEU A 10 -11.09 -5.13 -1.57
C LEU A 10 -10.84 -3.72 -2.14
N LEU A 11 -11.88 -3.07 -2.68
CA LEU A 11 -11.79 -1.69 -3.15
C LEU A 11 -11.46 -0.70 -2.02
N LEU A 12 -12.05 -0.91 -0.84
CA LEU A 12 -11.79 -0.07 0.33
C LEU A 12 -10.36 -0.23 0.86
N LEU A 13 -9.86 -1.47 0.94
CA LEU A 13 -8.47 -1.78 1.32
C LEU A 13 -7.48 -1.11 0.36
N TYR A 14 -7.72 -1.24 -0.95
CA TYR A 14 -6.88 -0.61 -1.95
C TYR A 14 -6.92 0.92 -1.89
N SER A 15 -8.09 1.52 -1.73
CA SER A 15 -8.24 2.97 -1.60
C SER A 15 -7.47 3.51 -0.38
N ARG A 16 -7.50 2.80 0.74
CA ARG A 16 -6.76 3.19 1.96
C ARG A 16 -5.25 3.08 1.76
N ALA A 17 -4.76 2.00 1.14
CA ALA A 17 -3.34 1.87 0.81
C ALA A 17 -2.86 3.01 -0.12
N LYS A 18 -3.66 3.39 -1.11
CA LYS A 18 -3.38 4.55 -1.97
C LYS A 18 -3.29 5.85 -1.18
N GLN A 19 -4.26 6.11 -0.32
CA GLN A 19 -4.25 7.29 0.53
C GLN A 19 -3.00 7.32 1.43
N LYS A 20 -2.63 6.18 2.01
CA LYS A 20 -1.44 6.06 2.88
C LYS A 20 -0.13 6.28 2.12
N PHE A 21 -0.04 5.80 0.89
CA PHE A 21 1.07 6.14 0.00
C PHE A 21 1.16 7.65 -0.25
N GLU A 22 0.04 8.31 -0.58
CA GLU A 22 0.01 9.77 -0.79
C GLU A 22 0.42 10.54 0.47
N GLU A 23 -0.04 10.12 1.64
CA GLU A 23 0.40 10.67 2.92
C GLU A 23 1.91 10.48 3.11
N CYS A 24 2.44 9.28 2.83
CA CYS A 24 3.85 8.92 2.98
C CYS A 24 4.77 9.79 2.10
N ILE A 25 4.46 9.97 0.81
CA ILE A 25 5.32 10.74 -0.11
C ILE A 25 5.22 12.27 0.10
N ASN A 26 4.16 12.73 0.76
CA ASN A 26 3.97 14.14 1.10
C ASN A 26 4.35 14.46 2.55
N ASP A 27 4.73 13.46 3.35
CA ASP A 27 5.19 13.65 4.72
C ASP A 27 6.48 14.49 4.77
N GLU A 28 6.54 15.42 5.72
CA GLU A 28 7.68 16.33 5.90
C GLU A 28 8.98 15.58 6.21
N GLY A 29 8.90 14.48 6.95
CA GLY A 29 10.02 13.60 7.27
C GLY A 29 10.56 12.87 6.03
N ASN A 30 9.77 12.74 4.97
CA ASN A 30 10.10 12.04 3.74
C ASN A 30 10.46 12.97 2.58
N LYS A 31 10.64 14.27 2.83
CA LYS A 31 11.03 15.25 1.79
C LYS A 31 12.31 14.87 1.04
N PHE A 32 13.25 14.18 1.69
CA PHE A 32 14.49 13.72 1.07
C PHE A 32 14.26 12.78 -0.13
N LEU A 33 13.11 12.09 -0.20
CA LEU A 33 12.77 11.24 -1.33
C LEU A 33 12.71 12.01 -2.66
N LYS A 34 12.41 13.32 -2.63
CA LYS A 34 12.40 14.16 -3.83
C LYS A 34 13.80 14.35 -4.43
N ASP A 35 14.84 14.22 -3.60
CA ASP A 35 16.23 14.39 -4.01
C ASP A 35 16.86 13.03 -4.38
N GLU A 36 16.42 11.95 -3.75
CA GLU A 36 16.94 10.59 -3.97
C GLU A 36 16.32 9.89 -5.18
N VAL A 37 15.09 10.25 -5.56
CA VAL A 37 14.38 9.63 -6.68
C VAL A 37 14.52 10.51 -7.92
N SER A 38 14.96 9.93 -9.04
CA SER A 38 15.18 10.65 -10.30
C SER A 38 13.90 11.07 -11.03
N ILE A 39 12.74 10.83 -10.45
CA ILE A 39 11.43 11.15 -11.01
C ILE A 39 10.62 12.00 -10.03
N SER A 40 9.70 12.79 -10.57
CA SER A 40 8.75 13.50 -9.73
C SER A 40 7.83 12.51 -9.02
N LEU A 41 7.75 12.59 -7.69
CA LEU A 41 6.83 11.75 -6.91
C LEU A 41 5.36 11.93 -7.35
N TYR A 42 5.02 13.09 -7.93
CA TYR A 42 3.68 13.39 -8.47
C TYR A 42 3.38 12.72 -9.83
N GLU A 43 4.41 12.20 -10.51
CA GLU A 43 4.27 11.48 -11.78
C GLU A 43 4.16 9.96 -11.58
N ILE A 44 4.27 9.49 -10.33
CA ILE A 44 4.16 8.08 -10.00
C ILE A 44 2.74 7.58 -10.27
N VAL A 45 2.64 6.59 -11.16
CA VAL A 45 1.41 5.85 -11.41
C VAL A 45 1.35 4.65 -10.48
N ILE A 46 0.31 4.58 -9.67
CA ILE A 46 0.05 3.47 -8.75
C ILE A 46 -0.78 2.38 -9.45
N ILE A 47 -0.27 1.16 -9.46
CA ILE A 47 -0.95 -0.02 -10.02
C ILE A 47 -1.25 -1.03 -8.91
N GLU A 48 -2.46 -1.60 -8.93
CA GLU A 48 -2.87 -2.73 -8.08
C GLU A 48 -1.94 -3.93 -8.32
N LYS A 49 -1.38 -4.51 -7.25
CA LYS A 49 -0.60 -5.75 -7.35
C LYS A 49 -1.32 -6.91 -6.69
N ASP A 50 -1.39 -6.88 -5.37
CA ASP A 50 -1.99 -7.96 -4.58
C ASP A 50 -2.48 -7.46 -3.23
N ILE A 51 -3.47 -8.17 -2.68
CA ILE A 51 -3.92 -8.07 -1.30
C ILE A 51 -3.77 -9.46 -0.70
N LYS A 52 -3.05 -9.56 0.41
CA LYS A 52 -2.85 -10.83 1.14
C LYS A 52 -3.51 -10.73 2.52
N ILE A 53 -4.05 -11.86 2.97
CA ILE A 53 -4.51 -12.06 4.35
C ILE A 53 -3.46 -12.93 5.03
N VAL A 54 -2.76 -12.39 6.02
CA VAL A 54 -1.66 -13.07 6.72
C VAL A 54 -2.09 -13.36 8.15
N PHE A 55 -2.29 -14.64 8.47
CA PHE A 55 -2.73 -15.07 9.79
C PHE A 55 -1.57 -15.09 10.80
N SER A 56 -1.85 -14.72 12.05
CA SER A 56 -0.92 -14.93 13.15
C SER A 56 -0.68 -16.42 13.37
N GLN A 57 0.58 -16.80 13.57
CA GLN A 57 0.94 -18.19 13.91
C GLN A 57 0.60 -18.53 15.37
N ARG A 58 0.37 -17.53 16.23
CA ARG A 58 0.22 -17.70 17.67
C ARG A 58 -1.19 -17.37 18.16
N ASP A 59 -1.82 -16.37 17.55
CA ASP A 59 -3.09 -15.81 18.02
C ASP A 59 -4.21 -16.19 17.05
N PHE A 60 -5.02 -17.15 17.46
CA PHE A 60 -6.14 -17.63 16.66
C PHE A 60 -7.13 -16.49 16.36
N GLY A 61 -7.50 -16.35 15.09
CA GLY A 61 -8.44 -15.34 14.63
C GLY A 61 -7.84 -13.97 14.34
N GLN A 62 -6.54 -13.76 14.63
CA GLN A 62 -5.84 -12.54 14.21
C GLN A 62 -5.25 -12.71 12.82
N TYR A 63 -5.45 -11.68 11.99
CA TYR A 63 -4.86 -11.60 10.67
C TYR A 63 -4.53 -10.15 10.30
N LEU A 64 -3.59 -9.99 9.38
CA LEU A 64 -3.24 -8.72 8.78
C LEU A 64 -3.68 -8.72 7.32
N PHE A 65 -4.09 -7.56 6.84
CA PHE A 65 -4.15 -7.28 5.41
C PHE A 65 -2.82 -6.66 5.00
N GLU A 66 -2.14 -7.28 4.05
CA GLU A 66 -0.98 -6.70 3.36
C GLU A 66 -1.43 -6.27 1.96
N ILE A 67 -1.45 -4.97 1.71
CA ILE A 67 -1.86 -4.38 0.43
C ILE A 67 -0.61 -3.88 -0.30
N SER A 68 -0.29 -4.51 -1.43
CA SER A 68 0.86 -4.12 -2.24
C SER A 68 0.45 -3.29 -3.45
N LEU A 69 1.10 -2.15 -3.59
CA LEU A 69 1.02 -1.25 -4.73
C LEU A 69 2.33 -1.30 -5.52
N MET A 70 2.25 -1.39 -6.84
CA MET A 70 3.41 -1.15 -7.70
C MET A 70 3.46 0.30 -8.13
N LEU A 71 4.67 0.85 -8.19
CA LEU A 71 4.95 2.23 -8.58
C LEU A 71 5.58 2.23 -9.96
N PHE A 72 5.04 3.05 -10.86
CA PHE A 72 5.50 3.17 -12.25
C PHE A 72 5.80 4.62 -12.61
N ASP A 73 6.81 4.85 -13.42
CA ASP A 73 7.12 6.15 -14.05
C ASP A 73 6.39 6.37 -15.39
N GLY A 74 5.44 5.50 -15.71
CA GLY A 74 4.75 5.45 -17.00
C GLY A 74 5.41 4.54 -18.05
N GLN A 75 6.66 4.11 -17.85
CA GLN A 75 7.36 3.18 -18.75
C GLN A 75 7.75 1.87 -18.07
N LYS A 76 8.19 1.92 -16.82
CA LYS A 76 8.69 0.77 -16.06
C LYS A 76 8.28 0.83 -14.59
N GLU A 77 8.35 -0.34 -13.95
CA GLU A 77 8.27 -0.42 -12.49
C GLU A 77 9.52 0.23 -11.89
N ILE A 78 9.31 1.10 -10.93
CA ILE A 78 10.36 1.86 -10.23
C ILE A 78 10.39 1.57 -8.73
N GLY A 79 9.42 0.79 -8.24
CA GLY A 79 9.32 0.51 -6.82
C GLY A 79 7.99 -0.10 -6.42
N LYS A 80 7.81 -0.21 -5.11
CA LYS A 80 6.60 -0.72 -4.49
C LYS A 80 6.30 0.02 -3.20
N TYR A 81 5.01 0.12 -2.89
CA TYR A 81 4.53 0.50 -1.57
C TYR A 81 3.75 -0.67 -0.97
N LEU A 82 4.00 -0.96 0.30
CA LEU A 82 3.30 -1.97 1.09
C LEU A 82 2.62 -1.27 2.25
N TYR A 83 1.32 -1.48 2.39
CA TYR A 83 0.55 -1.01 3.54
C TYR A 83 -0.01 -2.21 4.30
N ILE A 84 0.14 -2.20 5.63
CA ILE A 84 -0.27 -3.28 6.50
C ILE A 84 -1.27 -2.75 7.53
N GLU A 85 -2.46 -3.35 7.58
CA GLU A 85 -3.46 -3.04 8.60
C GLU A 85 -4.07 -4.31 9.20
N ASN A 86 -4.64 -4.18 10.40
CA ASN A 86 -5.35 -5.28 11.06
C ASN A 86 -6.85 -5.28 10.74
N GLU A 87 -7.59 -6.23 11.30
CA GLU A 87 -9.04 -6.37 11.10
C GLU A 87 -9.88 -5.20 11.66
N LYS A 88 -9.26 -4.35 12.50
CA LYS A 88 -9.88 -3.15 13.08
C LYS A 88 -9.56 -1.88 12.30
N GLU A 89 -8.98 -2.01 11.10
CA GLU A 89 -8.57 -0.90 10.24
C GLU A 89 -7.45 -0.04 10.85
N GLU A 90 -6.72 -0.57 11.84
CA GLU A 90 -5.58 0.09 12.44
C GLU A 90 -4.34 -0.17 11.57
N ALA A 91 -3.68 0.90 11.14
CA ALA A 91 -2.39 0.83 10.46
C ALA A 91 -1.34 0.22 11.39
N ILE A 92 -0.73 -0.88 10.97
CA ILE A 92 0.31 -1.58 11.72
C ILE A 92 1.69 -1.13 11.26
N ASP A 93 1.90 -1.09 9.94
CA ASP A 93 3.17 -0.70 9.34
C ASP A 93 2.98 -0.33 7.86
N ASP A 94 3.99 0.34 7.30
CA ASP A 94 4.10 0.57 5.87
C ASP A 94 5.55 0.55 5.39
N SER A 95 5.75 0.37 4.09
CA SER A 95 7.08 0.35 3.51
C SER A 95 7.06 0.88 2.08
N LEU A 96 7.90 1.87 1.82
CA LEU A 96 8.15 2.43 0.50
C LEU A 96 9.56 2.04 0.05
N VAL A 97 9.66 1.39 -1.11
CA VAL A 97 10.95 0.97 -1.69
C VAL A 97 11.00 1.35 -3.16
N PHE A 98 12.03 2.11 -3.54
CA PHE A 98 12.42 2.38 -4.93
C PHE A 98 13.59 1.47 -5.35
N TYR A 99 13.70 1.13 -6.63
CA TYR A 99 14.73 0.24 -7.21
C TYR A 99 15.78 0.98 -8.02
#